data_AF-A0A7K3Y8U0-F1
#
_entry.id   AF-A0A7K3Y8U0-F1
#
_cell.length_a   1.000
_cell.length_b   1.000
_cell.length_c   1.000
_cell.angle_alpha   90.00
_cell.angle_beta   90.00
_cell.angle_gamma   90.00
#
_symmetry.space_group_name_H-M   'P 1'
#
loop_
_entity.id
_entity.type
_entity.pdbx_description
1 polymer ?
#
loop_
_entity_poly.entity_id
_entity_poly.type
_entity_poly.pdbx_seq_one_letter_code
_entity_poly.pdbx_strand_id
1 'polypeptide(L)'
;MNSYERFCFNLIGRDLKGKRGDFIALRKNLVAARMNTPFEAYLATAYVSSGVVGLVAAGLIGLAAYILRIPEMITYRGAVPESFHVLSDHRLVIGTIIITILSLLFFGGMSYLIFLLYPGIQAGERRRNIDATLPHAINYVTAMSSAGITPDGVFRLLGRSRIYGESSVEARYITRETDFFG
;
A
#
# COMPACT_ATOMS: atom_id res chain seq x y z
N MET A 1 -13.99 0.15 -5.12
CA MET A 1 -13.14 -0.57 -6.07
C MET A 1 -13.14 0.12 -7.43
N ASN A 2 -12.00 0.69 -7.81
CA ASN A 2 -11.80 1.46 -9.04
C ASN A 2 -11.61 0.54 -10.26
N SER A 3 -11.68 1.11 -11.47
CA SER A 3 -11.54 0.34 -12.73
C SER A 3 -10.20 -0.41 -12.82
N TYR A 4 -9.12 0.21 -12.35
CA TYR A 4 -7.79 -0.42 -12.32
C TYR A 4 -7.74 -1.63 -11.37
N GLU A 5 -8.29 -1.50 -10.16
CA GLU A 5 -8.32 -2.60 -9.19
C GLU A 5 -9.17 -3.78 -9.69
N ARG A 6 -10.26 -3.50 -10.42
CA ARG A 6 -11.06 -4.53 -11.09
C ARG A 6 -10.25 -5.27 -12.16
N PHE A 7 -9.48 -4.54 -12.95
CA PHE A 7 -8.60 -5.14 -13.96
C PHE A 7 -7.57 -6.06 -13.30
N CYS A 8 -6.87 -5.59 -12.27
CA CYS A 8 -5.90 -6.40 -11.53
C CYS A 8 -6.54 -7.63 -10.90
N PHE A 9 -7.72 -7.47 -10.29
CA PHE A 9 -8.47 -8.58 -9.71
C PHE A 9 -8.89 -9.62 -10.75
N ASN A 10 -9.34 -9.19 -11.93
CA ASN A 10 -9.71 -10.11 -13.00
C ASN A 10 -8.51 -10.88 -13.56
N LEU A 11 -7.31 -10.28 -13.53
CA LEU A 11 -6.08 -10.90 -14.03
C LEU A 11 -5.58 -12.03 -13.12
N ILE A 12 -5.44 -11.77 -11.81
CA ILE A 12 -4.79 -12.71 -10.86
C ILE A 12 -5.54 -12.89 -9.54
N GLY A 13 -6.64 -12.16 -9.31
CA GLY A 13 -7.33 -12.14 -8.02
C GLY A 13 -8.02 -13.45 -7.63
N ARG A 14 -8.31 -14.34 -8.59
CA ARG A 14 -8.93 -15.64 -8.31
C ARG A 14 -7.98 -16.58 -7.55
N ASP A 15 -6.71 -16.60 -7.93
CA ASP A 15 -5.70 -17.49 -7.34
C ASP A 15 -5.22 -16.99 -5.96
N LEU A 16 -5.34 -15.68 -5.72
CA LEU A 16 -4.94 -15.05 -4.46
C LEU A 16 -5.88 -15.34 -3.28
N LYS A 17 -7.05 -15.95 -3.52
CA LYS A 17 -7.98 -16.36 -2.45
C LYS A 17 -7.34 -17.34 -1.47
N GLY A 18 -6.49 -18.26 -1.95
CA GLY A 18 -5.81 -19.25 -1.11
C GLY A 18 -4.82 -18.63 -0.13
N LYS A 19 -4.24 -17.47 -0.46
CA LYS A 19 -3.22 -16.78 0.34
C LYS A 19 -3.81 -15.94 1.50
N ARG A 20 -5.13 -15.93 1.69
CA ARG A 20 -5.77 -15.21 2.80
C ARG A 20 -5.24 -15.63 4.17
N GLY A 21 -4.83 -16.89 4.31
CA GLY A 21 -4.27 -17.44 5.55
C GLY A 21 -2.89 -16.88 5.87
N ASP A 22 -2.09 -16.56 4.86
CA ASP A 22 -0.71 -16.09 5.04
C ASP A 22 -0.65 -14.60 5.39
N PHE A 23 -1.63 -13.82 4.88
CA PHE A 23 -1.65 -12.37 5.01
C PHE A 23 -2.69 -11.86 6.02
N ILE A 24 -2.71 -12.45 7.22
CA ILE A 24 -3.64 -12.05 8.30
C ILE A 24 -3.44 -10.59 8.69
N ALA A 25 -2.18 -10.16 8.85
CA ALA A 25 -1.85 -8.79 9.23
C ALA A 25 -2.34 -7.76 8.20
N LEU A 26 -2.10 -8.03 6.91
CA LEU A 26 -2.57 -7.16 5.83
C LEU A 26 -4.10 -7.06 5.82
N ARG A 27 -4.80 -8.20 5.95
CA ARG A 27 -6.27 -8.22 6.01
C ARG A 27 -6.80 -7.42 7.20
N LYS A 28 -6.21 -7.60 8.38
CA LYS A 28 -6.55 -6.82 9.58
C LYS A 28 -6.36 -5.34 9.34
N ASN A 29 -5.24 -4.94 8.74
CA ASN A 29 -4.92 -3.54 8.46
C ASN A 29 -5.88 -2.92 7.43
N LEU A 30 -6.28 -3.65 6.38
CA LEU A 30 -7.26 -3.17 5.41
C LEU A 30 -8.62 -2.86 6.06
N VAL A 31 -9.08 -3.73 6.96
CA VAL A 31 -10.32 -3.51 7.72
C VAL A 31 -10.16 -2.34 8.68
N ALA A 32 -9.05 -2.30 9.43
CA ALA A 32 -8.75 -1.22 10.38
C ALA A 32 -8.56 0.14 9.69
N ALA A 33 -8.12 0.17 8.44
CA ALA A 33 -7.99 1.37 7.64
C ALA A 33 -9.31 1.80 6.95
N ARG A 34 -10.43 1.06 7.15
CA ARG A 34 -11.70 1.26 6.42
C ARG A 34 -11.52 1.33 4.90
N MET A 35 -10.62 0.53 4.34
CA MET A 35 -10.39 0.53 2.89
C MET A 35 -11.53 -0.18 2.16
N ASN A 36 -12.13 0.49 1.17
CA ASN A 36 -13.27 0.00 0.38
C ASN A 36 -12.87 -1.03 -0.71
N THR A 37 -11.76 -1.72 -0.51
CA THR A 37 -11.16 -2.66 -1.46
C THR A 37 -11.04 -4.04 -0.81
N PRO A 38 -11.58 -5.10 -1.42
CA PRO A 38 -11.42 -6.44 -0.88
C PRO A 38 -9.95 -6.86 -0.92
N PHE A 39 -9.57 -7.75 0.00
CA PHE A 39 -8.19 -8.22 0.17
C PHE A 39 -7.57 -8.72 -1.15
N GLU A 40 -8.32 -9.49 -1.93
CA GLU A 40 -7.83 -10.08 -3.18
C GLU A 40 -7.54 -9.01 -4.23
N ALA A 41 -8.42 -8.02 -4.37
CA ALA A 41 -8.25 -6.95 -5.33
C ALA A 41 -7.07 -6.05 -4.92
N TYR A 42 -6.90 -5.80 -3.63
CA TYR A 42 -5.77 -5.03 -3.12
C TYR A 42 -4.44 -5.76 -3.38
N LEU A 43 -4.34 -7.04 -3.02
CA LEU A 43 -3.14 -7.83 -3.23
C LEU A 43 -2.85 -8.04 -4.72
N ALA A 44 -3.88 -8.26 -5.54
CA ALA A 44 -3.73 -8.33 -6.99
C ALA A 44 -3.17 -7.01 -7.55
N THR A 45 -3.72 -5.88 -7.09
CA THR A 45 -3.23 -4.56 -7.48
C THR A 45 -1.76 -4.40 -7.09
N ALA A 46 -1.37 -4.78 -5.88
CA ALA A 46 0.01 -4.72 -5.40
C ALA A 46 0.98 -5.53 -6.28
N TYR A 47 0.62 -6.75 -6.66
CA TYR A 47 1.45 -7.58 -7.55
C TYR A 47 1.58 -6.97 -8.95
N VAL A 48 0.46 -6.56 -9.56
CA VAL A 48 0.44 -6.02 -10.93
C VAL A 48 1.17 -4.69 -11.00
N SER A 49 0.87 -3.74 -10.09
CA SER A 49 1.53 -2.44 -10.07
C SER A 49 3.03 -2.59 -9.83
N SER A 50 3.44 -3.54 -8.98
CA SER A 50 4.86 -3.74 -8.69
C SER A 50 5.62 -4.37 -9.84
N GLY A 51 4.98 -5.29 -10.57
CA GLY A 51 5.52 -5.80 -11.83
C GLY A 51 5.68 -4.68 -12.86
N VAL A 52 4.66 -3.84 -13.03
CA VAL A 52 4.71 -2.70 -13.99
C VAL A 52 5.80 -1.71 -13.60
N VAL A 53 5.86 -1.28 -12.34
CA VAL A 53 6.90 -0.36 -11.86
C VAL A 53 8.29 -0.96 -12.03
N GLY A 54 8.48 -2.23 -11.67
CA GLY A 54 9.74 -2.93 -11.86
C GLY A 54 10.16 -3.00 -13.32
N LEU A 55 9.25 -3.34 -14.24
CA LEU A 55 9.54 -3.42 -15.67
C LEU A 55 9.86 -2.05 -16.28
N VAL A 56 9.10 -1.02 -15.91
CA VAL A 56 9.34 0.36 -16.39
C VAL A 56 10.68 0.87 -15.87
N ALA A 57 10.97 0.69 -14.58
CA ALA A 57 12.24 1.10 -13.99
C ALA A 57 13.42 0.34 -14.60
N ALA A 58 13.28 -0.97 -14.79
CA ALA A 58 14.30 -1.80 -15.43
C ALA A 58 14.57 -1.36 -16.88
N GLY A 59 13.51 -1.10 -17.66
CA GLY A 59 13.65 -0.62 -19.04
C GLY A 59 14.35 0.73 -19.12
N LEU A 60 13.93 1.70 -18.29
CA LEU A 60 14.53 3.04 -18.26
C LEU A 60 15.98 3.03 -17.77
N ILE A 61 16.25 2.35 -16.66
CA ILE A 61 17.59 2.28 -16.05
C ILE A 61 18.52 1.43 -16.91
N GLY A 62 18.05 0.32 -17.46
CA GLY A 62 18.80 -0.52 -18.38
C GLY A 62 19.19 0.23 -19.66
N LEU A 63 18.23 0.95 -20.27
CA LEU A 63 18.50 1.77 -21.45
C LEU A 63 19.49 2.91 -21.14
N ALA A 64 19.30 3.61 -20.02
CA ALA A 64 20.22 4.66 -19.58
C ALA A 64 21.63 4.10 -19.33
N ALA A 65 21.74 2.93 -18.68
CA ALA A 65 23.01 2.26 -18.42
C ALA A 65 23.74 1.86 -19.71
N TYR A 66 22.99 1.41 -20.72
CA TYR A 66 23.51 1.07 -22.05
C TYR A 66 24.03 2.32 -22.78
N ILE A 67 23.23 3.38 -22.87
CA ILE A 67 23.57 4.62 -23.60
C ILE A 67 24.77 5.31 -22.97
N LEU A 68 24.80 5.43 -21.64
CA LEU A 68 25.89 6.09 -20.91
C LEU A 68 27.13 5.21 -20.74
N ARG A 69 27.10 3.96 -21.25
CA ARG A 69 28.16 2.97 -21.09
C ARG A 69 28.66 2.85 -19.64
N ILE A 70 27.74 2.93 -18.68
CA ILE A 70 28.04 2.88 -17.24
C ILE A 70 28.91 1.65 -16.89
N PRO A 71 28.66 0.45 -17.45
CA PRO A 71 29.51 -0.70 -17.19
C PRO A 71 30.97 -0.51 -17.59
N GLU A 72 31.27 0.28 -18.63
CA GLU A 72 32.65 0.50 -19.09
C GLU A 72 33.44 1.42 -18.15
N MET A 73 32.76 2.37 -17.48
CA MET A 73 33.39 3.33 -16.56
C MET A 73 34.07 2.69 -15.34
N ILE A 74 33.66 1.50 -14.92
CA ILE A 74 34.25 0.80 -13.77
C ILE A 74 35.53 0.10 -14.23
N THR A 75 36.71 0.70 -14.20
CA THR A 75 37.93 -0.02 -14.64
C THR A 75 38.35 -1.08 -13.62
N TYR A 76 38.12 -2.37 -13.91
CA TYR A 76 38.61 -3.47 -13.08
C TYR A 76 40.12 -3.67 -13.33
N ARG A 77 40.95 -3.27 -12.37
CA ARG A 77 42.43 -3.38 -12.44
C ARG A 77 42.97 -4.69 -11.84
N GLY A 78 42.14 -5.72 -11.70
CA GLY A 78 42.58 -7.05 -11.25
C GLY A 78 43.08 -7.88 -12.43
N ALA A 79 44.20 -8.60 -12.24
CA ALA A 79 44.68 -9.58 -13.22
C ALA A 79 43.67 -10.73 -13.34
N VAL A 80 42.85 -10.69 -14.39
CA VAL A 80 41.90 -11.75 -14.70
C VAL A 80 42.61 -12.87 -15.48
N PRO A 81 42.46 -14.15 -15.10
CA PRO A 81 42.98 -15.28 -15.88
C PRO A 81 42.51 -15.24 -17.33
N GLU A 82 43.32 -15.75 -18.28
CA GLU A 82 43.07 -15.63 -19.73
C GLU A 82 41.68 -16.09 -20.20
N SER A 83 41.05 -17.02 -19.49
CA SER A 83 39.69 -17.51 -19.74
C SER A 83 38.60 -16.44 -19.59
N PHE A 84 38.86 -15.35 -18.88
CA PHE A 84 37.92 -14.25 -18.67
C PHE A 84 38.09 -13.09 -19.69
N HIS A 85 39.06 -13.16 -20.61
CA HIS A 85 39.21 -12.14 -21.65
C HIS A 85 38.00 -12.09 -22.61
N VAL A 86 37.35 -13.22 -22.87
CA VAL A 86 36.12 -13.28 -23.70
C VAL A 86 34.93 -12.55 -23.03
N LEU A 87 34.89 -12.49 -21.69
CA LEU A 87 33.92 -11.70 -20.93
C LEU A 87 34.26 -10.20 -20.93
N SER A 88 35.52 -9.85 -21.24
CA SER A 88 35.97 -8.44 -21.32
C SER A 88 35.32 -7.73 -22.51
N ASP A 89 35.20 -8.41 -23.65
CA ASP A 89 34.55 -7.88 -24.85
C ASP A 89 33.05 -7.71 -24.68
N HIS A 90 32.40 -8.59 -23.91
CA HIS A 90 30.94 -8.54 -23.67
C HIS A 90 30.56 -7.77 -22.40
N ARG A 91 31.51 -7.06 -21.80
CA ARG A 91 31.37 -6.39 -20.50
C ARG A 91 30.22 -5.38 -20.46
N LEU A 92 30.02 -4.62 -21.54
CA LEU A 92 28.93 -3.66 -21.64
C LEU A 92 27.57 -4.35 -21.61
N VAL A 93 27.41 -5.44 -22.36
CA VAL A 93 26.15 -6.18 -22.46
C VAL A 93 25.85 -6.89 -21.14
N ILE A 94 26.83 -7.62 -20.58
CA ILE A 94 26.68 -8.34 -19.31
C ILE A 94 26.36 -7.37 -18.18
N GLY A 95 27.11 -6.26 -18.07
CA GLY A 95 26.87 -5.26 -17.04
C GLY A 95 25.50 -4.59 -17.15
N THR A 96 25.05 -4.29 -18.37
CA THR A 96 23.71 -3.72 -18.61
C THR A 96 22.61 -4.70 -18.21
N ILE A 97 22.74 -5.98 -18.55
CA ILE A 97 21.78 -7.03 -18.16
C ILE A 97 21.69 -7.13 -16.64
N ILE A 98 22.84 -7.17 -15.96
CA ILE A 98 22.89 -7.24 -14.49
C ILE A 98 22.20 -6.02 -13.86
N ILE A 99 22.53 -4.80 -14.32
CA ILE A 99 21.90 -3.56 -13.82
C ILE A 99 20.38 -3.59 -14.05
N THR A 100 19.94 -4.07 -15.20
CA THR A 100 18.52 -4.16 -15.57
C THR A 100 17.77 -5.12 -14.63
N ILE A 101 18.33 -6.31 -14.40
CA ILE A 101 17.73 -7.31 -13.50
C ILE A 101 17.71 -6.80 -12.05
N LEU A 102 18.80 -6.20 -11.59
CA LEU A 102 18.88 -5.63 -10.24
C LEU A 102 17.88 -4.48 -10.06
N SER A 103 17.73 -3.63 -11.07
CA SER A 103 16.74 -2.55 -11.06
C SER A 103 15.32 -3.10 -10.98
N LEU A 104 14.98 -4.12 -11.79
CA LEU A 104 13.67 -4.78 -11.74
C LEU A 104 13.35 -5.29 -10.34
N LEU A 105 14.30 -6.03 -9.73
CA LEU A 105 14.10 -6.63 -8.42
C LEU A 105 14.01 -5.55 -7.33
N PHE A 106 14.85 -4.53 -7.39
CA PHE A 106 14.88 -3.47 -6.40
C PHE A 106 13.61 -2.61 -6.44
N PHE A 107 13.26 -2.06 -7.61
CA PHE A 107 12.10 -1.18 -7.73
C PHE A 107 10.78 -1.93 -7.62
N GLY A 108 10.67 -3.11 -8.23
CA GLY A 108 9.49 -3.97 -8.10
C GLY A 108 9.31 -4.50 -6.67
N GLY A 109 10.39 -4.91 -6.01
CA GLY A 109 10.36 -5.34 -4.61
C GLY A 109 9.99 -4.20 -3.67
N MET A 110 10.57 -3.01 -3.89
CA MET A 110 10.28 -1.82 -3.08
C MET A 110 8.84 -1.38 -3.21
N SER A 111 8.30 -1.29 -4.44
CA SER A 111 6.89 -0.92 -4.62
C SER A 111 5.97 -1.93 -3.96
N TYR A 112 6.27 -3.23 -4.06
CA TYR A 112 5.47 -4.27 -3.43
C TYR A 112 5.46 -4.13 -1.91
N LEU A 113 6.62 -3.86 -1.31
CA LEU A 113 6.74 -3.61 0.13
C LEU A 113 5.91 -2.39 0.56
N ILE A 114 5.93 -1.30 -0.22
CA ILE A 114 5.11 -0.12 0.04
C ILE A 114 3.62 -0.48 0.08
N PHE A 115 3.14 -1.28 -0.87
CA PHE A 115 1.74 -1.75 -0.85
C PHE A 115 1.41 -2.61 0.38
N LEU A 116 2.34 -3.42 0.88
CA LEU A 116 2.09 -4.21 2.09
C LEU A 116 2.03 -3.36 3.37
N LEU A 117 2.83 -2.29 3.43
CA LEU A 117 2.90 -1.41 4.60
C LEU A 117 1.81 -0.34 4.62
N TYR A 118 1.37 0.12 3.45
CA TYR A 118 0.45 1.25 3.31
C TYR A 118 -0.85 1.11 4.13
N PRO A 119 -1.57 -0.03 4.12
CA PRO A 119 -2.78 -0.18 4.94
C PRO A 119 -2.51 -0.08 6.44
N GLY A 120 -1.34 -0.55 6.90
CA GLY A 120 -0.93 -0.45 8.29
C GLY A 120 -0.69 0.99 8.71
N ILE A 121 -0.04 1.78 7.84
CA ILE A 121 0.17 3.21 8.06
C ILE A 121 -1.18 3.94 8.14
N GLN A 122 -2.07 3.71 7.16
CA GLN A 122 -3.40 4.33 7.13
C GLN A 122 -4.25 3.98 8.38
N ALA A 123 -4.20 2.72 8.81
CA ALA A 123 -4.87 2.29 10.04
C ALA A 123 -4.29 2.99 11.28
N GLY A 124 -2.97 3.15 11.34
CA GLY A 124 -2.28 3.86 12.42
C GLY A 124 -2.65 5.35 12.48
N GLU A 125 -2.66 6.03 11.33
CA GLU A 125 -3.09 7.43 11.20
C GLU A 125 -4.53 7.61 11.71
N ARG A 126 -5.45 6.74 11.28
CA ARG A 126 -6.85 6.79 11.73
C ARG A 126 -6.97 6.58 13.23
N ARG A 127 -6.28 5.59 13.79
CA ARG A 127 -6.24 5.38 15.25
C ARG A 127 -5.77 6.63 15.98
N ARG A 128 -4.65 7.22 15.55
CA ARG A 128 -4.09 8.42 16.20
C ARG A 128 -5.07 9.59 16.15
N ASN A 129 -5.75 9.78 15.02
CA ASN A 129 -6.73 10.85 14.85
C ASN A 129 -7.98 10.62 15.73
N ILE A 130 -8.45 9.38 15.86
CA ILE A 130 -9.54 9.02 16.80
C ILE A 130 -9.11 9.33 18.24
N ASP A 131 -7.95 8.82 18.66
CA ASP A 131 -7.44 9.00 20.03
C ASP A 131 -7.28 10.50 20.37
N ALA A 132 -6.88 11.33 19.40
CA ALA A 132 -6.76 12.77 19.56
C ALA A 132 -8.11 13.50 19.73
N THR A 133 -9.18 13.06 19.04
CA THR A 133 -10.49 13.72 19.10
C THR A 133 -11.42 13.13 20.16
N LEU A 134 -11.09 11.95 20.70
CA LEU A 134 -11.93 11.18 21.62
C LEU A 134 -12.32 11.95 22.90
N PRO A 135 -11.41 12.66 23.61
CA PRO A 135 -11.77 13.36 24.83
C PRO A 135 -12.84 14.45 24.60
N HIS A 136 -12.74 15.17 23.49
CA HIS A 136 -13.73 16.19 23.12
C HIS A 136 -15.10 15.59 22.79
N ALA A 137 -15.10 14.45 22.09
CA ALA A 137 -16.32 13.72 21.77
C ALA A 137 -17.00 13.19 23.05
N ILE A 138 -16.23 12.66 24.01
CA ILE A 138 -16.75 12.18 25.30
C ILE A 138 -17.42 13.32 26.06
N ASN A 139 -16.78 14.49 26.18
CA ASN A 139 -17.38 15.65 26.86
C ASN A 139 -18.71 16.07 26.22
N TYR A 140 -18.79 16.04 24.89
CA TYR A 140 -20.02 16.32 24.17
C TYR A 140 -21.11 15.28 24.45
N VAL A 141 -20.76 13.99 24.40
CA VAL A 141 -21.67 12.89 24.69
C VAL A 141 -22.21 12.98 26.11
N THR A 142 -21.36 13.29 27.09
CA THR A 142 -21.76 13.48 28.49
C THR A 142 -22.72 14.66 28.62
N ALA A 143 -22.42 15.82 28.04
CA ALA A 143 -23.28 17.00 28.11
C ALA A 143 -24.68 16.75 27.50
N MET A 144 -24.72 16.10 26.34
CA MET A 144 -25.98 15.78 25.66
C MET A 144 -26.78 14.68 26.39
N SER A 145 -26.10 13.67 26.93
CA SER A 145 -26.74 12.63 27.76
C SER A 145 -27.33 13.21 29.04
N SER A 146 -26.61 14.13 29.70
CA SER A 146 -27.11 14.85 30.88
C SER A 146 -28.31 15.75 30.57
N ALA A 147 -28.44 16.24 29.33
CA ALA A 147 -29.60 16.97 28.86
C ALA A 147 -30.80 16.06 28.48
N GLY A 148 -30.70 14.75 28.72
CA GLY A 148 -31.76 13.78 28.45
C GLY A 148 -31.86 13.33 26.99
N ILE A 149 -30.85 13.65 26.16
CA ILE A 149 -30.82 13.14 24.77
C ILE A 149 -30.50 11.64 24.81
N THR A 150 -31.26 10.85 24.06
CA THR A 150 -31.06 9.40 23.95
C THR A 150 -29.72 9.06 23.29
N PRO A 151 -29.09 7.90 23.59
CA PRO A 151 -27.80 7.52 23.01
C PRO A 151 -27.76 7.58 21.48
N ASP A 152 -28.81 7.11 20.79
CA ASP A 152 -28.93 7.19 19.34
C ASP A 152 -28.93 8.64 18.84
N GLY A 153 -29.65 9.52 19.53
CA GLY A 153 -29.71 10.95 19.24
C GLY A 153 -28.36 11.62 19.45
N VAL A 154 -27.65 11.29 20.52
CA VAL A 154 -26.32 11.83 20.83
C VAL A 154 -25.31 11.44 19.74
N PHE A 155 -25.23 10.17 19.36
CA PHE A 155 -24.33 9.73 18.28
C PHE A 155 -24.73 10.36 16.94
N ARG A 156 -26.02 10.56 16.67
CA ARG A 156 -26.52 11.22 15.45
C ARG A 156 -26.10 12.68 15.36
N LEU A 157 -26.17 13.40 16.47
CA LEU A 157 -25.70 14.78 16.56
C LEU A 157 -24.18 14.88 16.45
N LEU A 158 -23.46 14.01 17.18
CA LEU A 158 -22.00 13.92 17.11
C LEU A 158 -21.52 13.63 15.68
N GLY A 159 -22.17 12.68 14.98
CA GLY A 159 -21.81 12.30 13.63
C GLY A 159 -22.12 13.34 12.54
N ARG A 160 -22.98 14.32 12.85
CA ARG A 160 -23.25 15.49 11.98
C ARG A 160 -22.22 16.60 12.19
N SER A 161 -21.60 16.68 13.36
CA SER A 161 -20.69 17.76 13.72
C SER A 161 -19.23 17.43 13.35
N ARG A 162 -18.73 18.06 12.27
CA ARG A 162 -17.36 17.83 11.78
C ARG A 162 -16.26 18.33 12.72
N ILE A 163 -16.60 19.14 13.73
CA ILE A 163 -15.64 19.70 14.69
C ILE A 163 -14.94 18.62 15.52
N TYR A 164 -15.56 17.43 15.64
CA TYR A 164 -15.01 16.29 16.38
C TYR A 164 -14.20 15.32 15.49
N GLY A 165 -13.82 15.76 14.28
CA GLY A 165 -12.89 15.03 13.40
C GLY A 165 -13.28 13.57 13.18
N GLU A 166 -12.32 12.65 13.37
CA GLU A 166 -12.55 11.21 13.19
C GLU A 166 -13.59 10.63 14.15
N SER A 167 -13.71 11.14 15.38
CA SER A 167 -14.77 10.69 16.29
C SER A 167 -16.18 10.97 15.73
N SER A 168 -16.36 12.06 14.97
CA SER A 168 -17.62 12.33 14.26
C SER A 168 -17.86 11.31 13.13
N VAL A 169 -16.80 10.89 12.43
CA VAL A 169 -16.88 9.88 11.39
C VAL A 169 -17.30 8.54 11.98
N GLU A 170 -16.69 8.14 13.10
CA GLU A 170 -17.06 6.91 13.82
C GLU A 170 -18.50 6.95 14.33
N ALA A 171 -18.93 8.06 14.93
CA ALA A 171 -20.30 8.23 15.37
C ALA A 171 -21.31 8.10 14.21
N ARG A 172 -20.97 8.58 13.01
CA ARG A 172 -21.80 8.43 11.82
C ARG A 172 -21.94 6.96 11.40
N TYR A 173 -20.90 6.16 11.56
CA TYR A 173 -20.97 4.72 11.28
C TYR A 173 -21.85 4.00 12.30
N ILE A 174 -21.73 4.34 13.59
CA ILE A 174 -22.62 3.82 14.64
C ILE A 174 -24.08 4.15 14.30
N THR A 175 -24.38 5.42 13.96
CA THR A 175 -25.75 5.82 13.64
C THR A 175 -26.29 5.15 12.40
N ARG A 176 -25.42 4.91 11.42
CA ARG A 176 -25.80 4.17 10.22
C ARG A 176 -26.14 2.73 10.59
N GLU A 177 -25.35 2.07 11.42
CA GLU A 177 -25.64 0.71 11.87
C GLU A 177 -26.95 0.64 12.67
N THR A 178 -27.17 1.54 13.62
CA THR A 178 -28.44 1.60 14.36
C THR A 178 -29.62 1.89 13.44
N ASP A 179 -29.47 2.77 12.44
CA ASP A 179 -30.53 3.06 11.47
C ASP A 179 -30.87 1.84 10.59
N PHE A 180 -29.88 0.99 10.30
CA PHE A 180 -30.06 -0.22 9.49
C PHE A 180 -30.61 -1.40 10.30
N PHE A 181 -30.25 -1.54 11.57
CA PHE A 181 -30.53 -2.73 12.37
C PHE A 181 -31.58 -2.52 13.49
N GLY A 182 -31.90 -1.28 13.84
CA GLY A 182 -32.76 -0.93 14.98
C GLY A 182 -31.99 -0.96 16.30
#